data_AF-F1VXN9-F1
#
_entry.id   AF-F1VXN9-F1
#
_cell.length_a   1.000
_cell.length_b   1.000
_cell.length_c   1.000
_cell.angle_alpha   90.00
_cell.angle_beta   90.00
_cell.angle_gamma   90.00
#
_symmetry.space_group_name_H-M   'P 1'
#
loop_
_entity.id
_entity.type
_entity.pdbx_description
1 polymer ?
#
loop_
_entity_poly.entity_id
_entity_poly.type
_entity_poly.pdbx_seq_one_letter_code
_entity_poly.pdbx_strand_id
1 'polypeptide(L)'
;MCEIYVKADPIHYELRTRSIRIHGVVTSIRLENMSWDVLARIALKDGLTTNQLICQLYDEVIRQQGKVSNFCSFLRVSCMRYLSNVAGQEEKAAILQGKPDGKAAAAMPMVVSTILRKVAGG
;
A
#
# COMPACT_ATOMS: atom_id res chain seq x y z
N MET A 1 13.55 21.36 -1.70
CA MET A 1 12.80 20.10 -1.47
C MET A 1 12.23 19.66 -2.82
N CYS A 2 12.55 18.45 -3.29
CA CYS A 2 12.18 18.02 -4.64
C CYS A 2 10.66 17.96 -4.86
N GLU A 3 10.21 18.19 -6.10
CA GLU A 3 8.79 18.16 -6.48
C GLU A 3 8.07 16.88 -6.06
N ILE A 4 8.81 15.78 -6.00
CA ILE A 4 8.35 14.45 -5.58
C ILE A 4 7.69 14.44 -4.20
N TYR A 5 8.05 15.35 -3.29
CA TYR A 5 7.49 15.41 -1.94
C TYR A 5 6.39 16.46 -1.78
N VAL A 6 6.42 17.52 -2.60
CA VAL A 6 5.57 18.71 -2.43
C VAL A 6 4.34 18.67 -3.34
N LYS A 7 4.41 17.95 -4.47
CA LYS A 7 3.29 17.81 -5.42
C LYS A 7 2.44 16.54 -5.19
N ALA A 8 2.53 15.93 -4.01
CA ALA A 8 1.64 14.81 -3.68
C ALA A 8 0.19 15.30 -3.70
N ASP A 9 -0.68 14.61 -4.45
CA ASP A 9 -2.11 14.91 -4.47
C ASP A 9 -2.65 14.83 -3.03
N PRO A 10 -3.30 15.90 -2.51
CA PRO A 10 -3.87 15.92 -1.17
C PRO A 10 -4.73 14.71 -0.83
N ILE A 11 -5.44 14.17 -1.81
CA ILE A 11 -6.30 13.00 -1.60
C ILE A 11 -5.51 11.81 -1.03
N HIS A 12 -4.22 11.68 -1.33
CA HIS A 12 -3.43 10.53 -0.90
C HIS A 12 -3.13 10.50 0.60
N TYR A 13 -2.92 11.66 1.23
CA TYR A 13 -2.64 11.77 2.66
C TYR A 13 -3.89 12.13 3.50
N GLU A 14 -5.04 12.36 2.87
CA GLU A 14 -6.32 12.43 3.57
C GLU A 14 -6.65 11.11 4.28
N LEU A 15 -7.15 11.24 5.51
CA LEU A 15 -7.54 10.10 6.34
C LEU A 15 -8.95 9.63 5.97
N ARG A 16 -9.08 8.32 5.71
CA ARG A 16 -10.34 7.64 5.51
C ARG A 16 -10.55 6.57 6.58
N THR A 17 -11.72 6.60 7.21
CA THR A 17 -12.16 5.56 8.13
C THR A 17 -12.99 4.50 7.41
N ARG A 18 -12.72 3.23 7.68
CA ARG A 18 -13.53 2.09 7.21
C ARG A 18 -13.82 1.15 8.38
N SER A 19 -15.03 0.60 8.42
CA SER A 19 -15.41 -0.45 9.37
C SER A 19 -15.04 -1.81 8.79
N ILE A 20 -14.19 -2.54 9.50
CA ILE A 20 -13.70 -3.86 9.11
C ILE A 20 -14.13 -4.87 10.16
N ARG A 21 -14.69 -6.00 9.75
CA ARG A 21 -15.06 -7.07 10.68
C ARG A 21 -13.88 -8.03 10.84
N ILE A 22 -13.28 -8.04 12.03
CA ILE A 22 -12.18 -8.93 12.41
C ILE A 22 -12.72 -9.88 13.47
N HIS A 23 -12.76 -11.18 13.18
CA HIS A 23 -13.29 -12.22 14.09
C HIS A 23 -14.67 -11.90 14.67
N GLY A 24 -15.57 -11.39 13.83
CA GLY A 24 -16.93 -11.01 14.24
C GLY A 24 -17.04 -9.63 14.88
N VAL A 25 -15.95 -9.04 15.37
CA VAL A 25 -15.93 -7.68 15.97
C VAL A 25 -15.78 -6.62 14.88
N VAL A 26 -16.65 -5.60 14.91
CA VAL A 26 -16.54 -4.46 14.00
C VAL A 26 -15.50 -3.49 14.53
N THR A 27 -14.37 -3.42 13.83
CA THR A 27 -13.23 -2.57 14.17
C THR A 27 -13.20 -1.38 13.22
N SER A 28 -13.24 -0.17 13.77
CA SER A 28 -13.08 1.07 13.01
C SER A 28 -11.59 1.35 12.78
N ILE A 29 -11.17 1.35 11.51
CA ILE A 29 -9.77 1.57 11.11
C ILE A 29 -9.68 2.90 10.36
N ARG A 30 -8.77 3.79 10.76
CA ARG A 30 -8.50 5.08 10.09
C ARG A 30 -7.08 5.11 9.54
N LEU A 31 -6.98 5.16 8.21
CA LEU A 31 -5.72 5.20 7.45
C LEU A 31 -5.80 6.26 6.35
N GLU A 32 -4.65 6.68 5.84
CA GLU A 32 -4.54 7.53 4.66
C GLU A 32 -5.07 6.78 3.43
N ASN A 33 -5.59 7.49 2.42
CA ASN A 33 -6.06 6.84 1.20
C ASN A 33 -4.94 6.05 0.51
N MET A 34 -3.70 6.56 0.51
CA MET A 34 -2.55 5.83 -0.04
C MET A 34 -2.33 4.48 0.65
N SER A 35 -2.45 4.43 1.98
CA SER A 35 -2.34 3.18 2.75
C SER A 35 -3.46 2.20 2.36
N TRP A 36 -4.69 2.68 2.17
CA TRP A 36 -5.79 1.85 1.69
C TRP A 36 -5.56 1.28 0.29
N ASP A 37 -5.02 2.08 -0.62
CA ASP A 37 -4.74 1.67 -1.99
C ASP A 37 -3.63 0.61 -2.05
N VAL A 38 -2.59 0.75 -1.22
CA VAL A 38 -1.53 -0.25 -1.11
C VAL A 38 -2.07 -1.54 -0.50
N LEU A 39 -2.91 -1.50 0.54
CA LEU A 39 -3.56 -2.69 1.09
C LEU A 39 -4.42 -3.41 0.02
N ALA A 40 -5.16 -2.66 -0.79
CA ALA A 40 -5.94 -3.23 -1.89
C ALA A 40 -5.05 -3.89 -2.95
N ARG A 41 -3.91 -3.28 -3.28
CA ARG A 41 -2.91 -3.84 -4.21
C ARG A 41 -2.30 -5.14 -3.68
N ILE A 42 -1.93 -5.18 -2.41
CA ILE A 42 -1.39 -6.38 -1.76
C ILE A 42 -2.44 -7.49 -1.81
N ALA A 43 -3.69 -7.18 -1.44
CA ALA A 43 -4.77 -8.16 -1.43
C ALA A 43 -5.01 -8.74 -2.83
N LEU A 44 -5.03 -7.88 -3.86
CA LEU A 44 -5.21 -8.31 -5.25
C LEU A 44 -4.09 -9.25 -5.72
N LYS A 45 -2.83 -8.99 -5.33
CA LYS A 45 -1.70 -9.86 -5.68
C LYS A 45 -1.90 -11.29 -5.18
N ASP A 46 -2.54 -11.44 -4.02
CA ASP A 46 -2.74 -12.72 -3.36
C ASP A 46 -4.15 -13.31 -3.62
N GLY A 47 -4.94 -12.68 -4.49
CA GLY A 47 -6.31 -13.13 -4.80
C GLY A 47 -7.31 -12.92 -3.65
N LEU A 48 -7.02 -12.01 -2.73
CA LEU A 48 -7.82 -11.70 -1.55
C LEU A 48 -8.58 -10.38 -1.72
N THR A 49 -9.67 -10.22 -0.98
CA THR A 49 -10.24 -8.89 -0.71
C THR A 49 -9.41 -8.15 0.33
N THR A 50 -9.47 -6.81 0.33
CA THR A 50 -8.76 -5.99 1.34
C THR A 50 -9.14 -6.38 2.78
N ASN A 51 -10.41 -6.71 3.03
CA ASN A 51 -10.86 -7.14 4.36
C ASN A 51 -10.23 -8.48 4.76
N GLN A 52 -10.16 -9.45 3.84
CA GLN A 52 -9.52 -10.75 4.10
C GLN A 52 -8.03 -10.58 4.40
N LEU A 53 -7.32 -9.78 3.61
CA LEU A 53 -5.91 -9.45 3.88
C LEU A 53 -5.74 -8.85 5.27
N ILE A 54 -6.57 -7.88 5.65
CA ILE A 54 -6.47 -7.23 6.96
C ILE A 54 -6.71 -8.22 8.10
N CYS A 55 -7.71 -9.10 7.98
CA CYS A 55 -7.94 -10.16 8.97
C CYS A 55 -6.75 -11.12 9.07
N GLN A 56 -6.21 -11.55 7.93
CA GLN A 56 -5.04 -12.43 7.91
C GLN A 56 -3.81 -11.75 8.54
N LEU A 57 -3.56 -10.48 8.22
CA LEU A 57 -2.49 -9.70 8.83
C LEU A 57 -2.67 -9.54 10.34
N TYR A 58 -3.91 -9.38 10.81
CA TYR A 58 -4.23 -9.37 12.23
C TYR A 58 -3.91 -10.72 12.88
N ASP A 59 -4.29 -11.83 12.25
CA ASP A 59 -3.98 -13.17 12.74
C ASP A 59 -2.48 -13.43 12.84
N GLU A 60 -1.71 -13.01 11.85
CA GLU A 60 -0.27 -13.29 11.85
C GLU A 60 0.46 -12.47 12.90
N VAL A 61 0.08 -11.20 13.11
CA VAL A 61 0.71 -10.39 14.15
C VAL A 61 0.35 -10.90 15.54
N ILE A 62 -0.89 -11.35 15.76
CA ILE A 62 -1.31 -11.98 17.01
C ILE A 62 -0.58 -13.30 17.23
N ARG A 63 -0.46 -14.16 16.21
CA ARG A 63 0.25 -15.43 16.32
C ARG A 63 1.72 -15.25 16.67
N GLN A 64 2.38 -14.23 16.11
CA GLN A 64 3.79 -13.97 16.35
C GLN A 64 4.08 -13.22 17.66
N GLN A 65 3.23 -12.27 18.06
CA GLN A 65 3.52 -11.36 19.18
C GLN A 65 2.60 -11.55 20.39
N GLY A 66 1.55 -12.37 20.28
CA GLY A 66 0.52 -12.60 21.29
C GLY A 66 -0.46 -11.45 21.48
N LYS A 67 -0.13 -10.24 21.00
CA LYS A 67 -0.98 -9.05 21.07
C LYS A 67 -0.63 -8.05 19.97
N VAL A 68 -1.56 -7.14 19.66
CA VAL A 68 -1.30 -5.98 18.81
C VAL A 68 -1.86 -4.72 19.47
N SER A 69 -0.99 -3.82 19.90
CA SER A 69 -1.39 -2.58 20.58
C SER A 69 -1.72 -1.45 19.61
N ASN A 70 -1.08 -1.41 18.44
CA ASN A 70 -1.28 -0.38 17.42
C ASN A 70 -1.42 -0.97 16.02
N PHE A 71 -2.59 -1.57 15.77
CA PHE A 71 -2.85 -2.25 14.50
C PHE A 71 -2.84 -1.29 13.30
N CYS A 72 -3.30 -0.04 13.47
CA CYS A 72 -3.26 0.95 12.40
C CYS A 72 -1.82 1.30 11.98
N SER A 73 -0.89 1.48 12.92
CA SER A 73 0.52 1.69 12.58
C SER A 73 1.14 0.45 11.96
N PHE A 74 0.77 -0.75 12.44
CA PHE A 74 1.21 -2.01 11.83
C PHE A 74 0.80 -2.12 10.36
N LEU A 75 -0.44 -1.76 10.01
CA LEU A 75 -0.89 -1.74 8.61
C LEU A 75 -0.10 -0.74 7.75
N ARG A 76 0.17 0.48 8.25
CA ARG A 76 1.01 1.47 7.54
C ARG A 76 2.42 0.96 7.30
N VAL A 77 3.06 0.40 8.34
CA VAL A 77 4.40 -0.18 8.24
C VAL A 77 4.42 -1.35 7.27
N SER A 78 3.36 -2.17 7.25
CA SER A 78 3.23 -3.28 6.30
C SER A 78 3.18 -2.77 4.85
N CYS A 79 2.44 -1.69 4.59
CA CYS A 79 2.41 -1.04 3.27
C CYS A 79 3.78 -0.50 2.87
N MET A 80 4.47 0.21 3.77
CA MET A 80 5.82 0.73 3.51
C MET A 80 6.80 -0.40 3.20
N ARG A 81 6.80 -1.48 4.01
CA ARG A 81 7.67 -2.65 3.78
C ARG A 81 7.38 -3.32 2.45
N TYR A 82 6.11 -3.47 2.07
CA TYR A 82 5.74 -4.01 0.76
C TYR A 82 6.30 -3.17 -0.39
N LEU A 83 6.11 -1.84 -0.36
CA LEU A 83 6.61 -0.94 -1.40
C LEU A 83 8.13 -0.92 -1.47
N SER A 84 8.83 -0.90 -0.33
CA SER A 84 10.29 -0.99 -0.29
C SER A 84 10.80 -2.31 -0.89
N ASN A 85 10.12 -3.43 -0.62
CA ASN A 85 10.49 -4.71 -1.19
C ASN A 85 10.26 -4.76 -2.71
N VAL A 86 9.15 -4.20 -3.20
CA VAL A 86 8.88 -4.11 -4.65
C VAL A 86 9.91 -3.24 -5.35
N ALA A 87 10.20 -2.05 -4.82
CA ALA A 87 11.22 -1.16 -5.38
C ALA A 87 12.61 -1.83 -5.44
N GLY A 88 13.02 -2.51 -4.37
CA GLY A 88 14.29 -3.25 -4.37
C GLY A 88 14.32 -4.44 -5.34
N GLN A 89 13.18 -5.04 -5.66
CA GLN A 89 13.10 -6.09 -6.68
C GLN A 89 13.24 -5.51 -8.09
N GLU A 90 12.63 -4.35 -8.36
CA GLU A 90 12.75 -3.64 -9.64
C GLU A 90 14.20 -3.18 -9.89
N GLU A 91 14.88 -2.64 -8.87
CA GLU A 91 16.30 -2.26 -8.95
C GLU A 91 17.20 -3.46 -9.29
N LYS A 92 17.00 -4.59 -8.61
CA LYS A 92 17.75 -5.83 -8.88
C LYS A 92 17.50 -6.37 -10.29
N ALA A 93 16.26 -6.31 -10.75
CA ALA A 93 15.90 -6.74 -12.11
C ALA A 93 16.57 -5.84 -13.16
N ALA A 94 16.63 -4.53 -12.94
CA ALA A 94 17.30 -3.59 -13.84
C ALA A 94 18.82 -3.84 -13.93
N ILE A 95 19.46 -4.15 -12.79
CA ILE A 95 20.89 -4.49 -12.74
C ILE A 95 21.17 -5.80 -13.51
N LEU A 96 20.35 -6.84 -13.30
CA LEU A 96 20.54 -8.14 -13.94
C LEU A 96 20.26 -8.10 -15.45
N GLN A 97 19.39 -7.21 -15.91
CA GLN A 97 19.08 -7.02 -17.34
C GLN A 97 20.15 -6.21 -18.10
N GLY A 98 21.27 -5.84 -17.46
CA GLY A 98 22.44 -5.31 -18.16
C GLY A 98 22.22 -3.93 -18.81
N LYS A 99 21.47 -3.04 -18.17
CA LYS A 99 21.44 -1.61 -18.56
C LYS A 99 22.46 -0.84 -17.72
N PRO A 100 23.70 -0.64 -18.18
CA PRO A 100 24.59 0.30 -17.52
C PRO A 100 24.10 1.72 -17.81
N ASP A 101 24.51 2.62 -16.93
CA ASP A 101 24.48 4.08 -17.05
C ASP A 101 23.25 4.79 -16.47
N GLY A 102 23.33 5.04 -15.16
CA GLY A 102 23.87 6.33 -14.75
C GLY A 102 23.04 7.58 -15.09
N LYS A 103 21.72 7.47 -15.18
CA LYS A 103 20.81 8.61 -14.92
C LYS A 103 19.81 8.23 -13.84
N ALA A 104 20.28 8.31 -12.59
CA ALA A 104 19.40 8.50 -11.45
C ALA A 104 18.77 9.90 -11.57
N ALA A 105 17.58 9.99 -12.16
CA ALA A 105 16.53 10.96 -11.82
C ALA A 105 15.37 10.89 -12.84
N ALA A 106 14.16 10.86 -12.28
CA ALA A 106 12.89 11.22 -12.93
C ALA A 106 12.26 10.22 -13.90
N ALA A 107 11.71 9.13 -13.37
CA ALA A 107 10.40 8.60 -13.78
C ALA A 107 9.91 7.60 -12.74
N MET A 108 9.34 8.08 -11.63
CA MET A 108 8.49 7.20 -10.82
C MET A 108 7.19 7.00 -11.59
N PRO A 109 6.69 5.77 -11.75
CA PRO A 109 5.40 5.59 -12.38
C PRO A 109 4.32 6.15 -11.44
N MET A 110 3.69 7.25 -11.87
CA MET A 110 2.42 7.74 -11.36
C MET A 110 1.36 6.64 -11.54
N VAL A 111 1.30 5.68 -10.62
CA VAL A 111 0.25 4.65 -10.62
C VAL A 111 -0.87 5.05 -9.68
N VAL A 112 -1.57 6.13 -10.05
CA VAL A 112 -2.99 6.32 -9.72
C VAL A 112 -3.67 7.04 -10.90
N SER A 113 -3.96 6.32 -11.99
CA SER A 113 -4.89 6.81 -13.02
C SER A 113 -5.80 5.74 -13.64
N THR A 114 -5.71 4.46 -13.23
CA THR A 114 -6.50 3.42 -13.89
C THR A 114 -7.92 3.24 -13.32
N ILE A 115 -8.27 3.89 -12.20
CA ILE A 115 -9.61 3.72 -11.59
C ILE A 115 -10.59 4.87 -11.91
N LEU A 116 -10.14 6.01 -12.45
CA LEU A 116 -11.05 7.14 -12.81
C LEU A 116 -11.41 7.25 -14.31
N ARG A 117 -10.90 6.39 -15.20
CA ARG A 117 -11.28 6.42 -16.63
C ARG A 117 -12.47 5.53 -17.01
N LYS A 118 -13.06 4.78 -16.07
CA LYS A 118 -14.18 3.86 -16.37
C LYS A 118 -15.56 4.36 -15.94
N VAL A 119 -15.68 5.61 -15.49
CA VAL A 119 -16.98 6.21 -15.06
C VAL A 119 -17.36 7.47 -15.86
N ALA A 120 -16.49 8.00 -16.73
CA ALA A 120 -16.78 9.20 -17.54
C ALA A 120 -16.95 8.91 -19.04
N GLY A 121 -17.38 7.70 -19.40
CA GLY A 121 -17.60 7.26 -20.78
C GLY A 121 -18.87 6.44 -20.91
N GLY A 122 -19.99 7.03 -20.48
CA GLY A 122 -21.36 6.61 -20.76
C GLY A 122 -22.16 7.84 -21.14
#